data_AF-A0A3D4EC74-F1
#
_entry.id   AF-A0A3D4EC74-F1
#
_cell.length_a   1.000
_cell.length_b   1.000
_cell.length_c   1.000
_cell.angle_alpha   90.00
_cell.angle_beta   90.00
_cell.angle_gamma   90.00
#
_symmetry.space_group_name_H-M   'P 1'
#
loop_
_entity.id
_entity.type
_entity.pdbx_description
1 polymer ?
#
loop_
_entity_poly.entity_id
_entity_poly.type
_entity_poly.pdbx_seq_one_letter_code
_entity_poly.pdbx_strand_id
1 'polypeptide(L)'
;MTMKRDIIFKIFCFGMTFLCGAALTAAFGQETDASRKDIEGVSTHNATVKRDGSNVLIEMDLDLSSLKVKSTEAVLLTPYLVNGEDSLVLPSVGVYGRQRYYYYLRKDKMISGEDETTITSGSNAEVIPYHATTPYKDWMNNSRLVLGRGDYSCCEKHSGDQSSELLSRVLWVPDVPRLIYVSPKGEKTKTRSLSGTAYIDFPVDKTGIYPEYHNNVAELGKIRSTIDSVRNDSDITVRSIHLKGFASPEGSYAHNTDLARERTATIRKYVLDLYHFAPEIVTTAHEPENWEGLIEWLRTSGL
;
A
#
# COMPACT_ATOMS: atom_id res chain seq x y z
N MET A 1 7.87 -16.39 -37.87
CA MET A 1 7.23 -15.08 -37.62
C MET A 1 5.79 -15.20 -38.10
N THR A 2 4.96 -15.82 -37.27
CA THR A 2 3.64 -16.35 -37.64
C THR A 2 2.57 -15.33 -37.30
N MET A 3 1.95 -14.75 -38.34
CA MET A 3 0.78 -13.89 -38.22
C MET A 3 -0.36 -14.67 -37.56
N LYS A 4 -0.75 -14.28 -36.34
CA LYS A 4 -2.02 -14.68 -35.74
C LYS A 4 -3.15 -14.06 -36.56
N ARG A 5 -4.08 -14.87 -37.06
CA ARG A 5 -5.28 -14.41 -37.76
C ARG A 5 -6.26 -13.92 -36.70
N ASP A 6 -6.48 -12.62 -36.64
CA ASP A 6 -7.56 -12.02 -35.85
C ASP A 6 -8.89 -12.35 -36.54
N ILE A 7 -9.63 -13.30 -35.96
CA ILE A 7 -11.01 -13.58 -36.36
C ILE A 7 -11.89 -12.60 -35.58
N ILE A 8 -12.24 -11.51 -36.25
CA ILE A 8 -13.19 -10.51 -35.74
C ILE A 8 -14.59 -11.14 -35.77
N PHE A 9 -15.12 -11.50 -34.60
CA PHE A 9 -16.53 -11.85 -34.46
C PHE A 9 -17.35 -10.55 -34.39
N LYS A 10 -17.99 -10.17 -35.49
CA LYS A 10 -18.94 -9.05 -35.52
C LYS A 10 -20.26 -9.49 -34.89
N ILE A 11 -20.51 -9.05 -33.65
CA ILE A 11 -21.84 -9.13 -33.04
C ILE A 11 -22.66 -7.98 -33.63
N PHE A 12 -23.57 -8.28 -34.54
CA PHE A 12 -24.55 -7.31 -35.06
C PHE A 12 -25.64 -7.07 -34.00
N CYS A 13 -25.63 -5.90 -33.37
CA CYS A 13 -26.78 -5.39 -32.62
C CYS A 13 -27.77 -4.74 -33.61
N PHE A 14 -28.90 -5.40 -33.89
CA PHE A 14 -29.98 -4.83 -34.68
C PHE A 14 -30.81 -3.88 -33.80
N GLY A 15 -30.46 -2.59 -33.81
CA GLY A 15 -31.26 -1.54 -33.16
C GLY A 15 -32.26 -0.94 -34.16
N MET A 16 -33.50 -1.43 -34.12
CA MET A 16 -34.62 -0.89 -34.91
C MET A 16 -34.97 0.50 -34.39
N THR A 17 -34.72 1.53 -35.20
CA THR A 17 -35.03 2.93 -34.89
C THR A 17 -36.51 3.18 -35.12
N PHE A 18 -37.27 3.44 -34.04
CA PHE A 18 -38.63 3.96 -34.12
C PHE A 18 -38.62 5.42 -33.63
N LEU A 19 -38.93 6.33 -34.54
CA LEU A 19 -39.16 7.75 -34.29
C LEU A 19 -40.58 7.93 -33.77
N CYS A 20 -40.79 8.39 -32.52
CA CYS A 20 -41.94 9.22 -32.15
C CYS A 20 -41.85 9.84 -30.75
N GLY A 21 -42.06 11.16 -30.67
CA GLY A 21 -42.94 11.80 -29.68
C GLY A 21 -42.43 11.99 -28.24
N ALA A 22 -42.19 13.24 -27.86
CA ALA A 22 -41.86 13.68 -26.50
C ALA A 22 -43.02 13.45 -25.50
N ALA A 23 -42.67 12.91 -24.31
CA ALA A 23 -43.36 13.16 -23.05
C ALA A 23 -42.38 12.94 -21.88
N LEU A 24 -42.18 13.97 -21.05
CA LEU A 24 -41.45 13.89 -19.80
C LEU A 24 -42.29 13.12 -18.78
N THR A 25 -41.90 11.91 -18.45
CA THR A 25 -42.32 11.21 -17.22
C THR A 25 -41.10 10.57 -16.59
N ALA A 26 -40.78 11.00 -15.36
CA ALA A 26 -39.74 10.41 -14.54
C ALA A 26 -40.13 8.96 -14.20
N ALA A 27 -39.55 8.01 -14.92
CA ALA A 27 -39.60 6.60 -14.58
C ALA A 27 -38.40 6.29 -13.68
N PHE A 28 -38.70 5.84 -12.46
CA PHE A 28 -37.76 5.09 -11.64
C PHE A 28 -37.22 3.95 -12.50
N GLY A 29 -35.92 3.97 -12.81
CA GLY A 29 -35.26 2.89 -13.51
C GLY A 29 -35.30 1.64 -12.65
N GLN A 30 -36.13 0.68 -13.01
CA GLN A 30 -35.87 -0.72 -12.66
C GLN A 30 -34.53 -1.07 -13.32
N GLU A 31 -33.56 -1.48 -12.50
CA GLU A 31 -32.44 -2.30 -12.97
C GLU A 31 -33.05 -3.56 -13.60
N THR A 32 -33.15 -3.55 -14.93
CA THR A 32 -33.50 -4.73 -15.68
C THR A 32 -32.31 -5.67 -15.58
N ASP A 33 -32.46 -6.68 -14.73
CA ASP A 33 -31.63 -7.88 -14.69
C ASP A 33 -31.49 -8.40 -16.13
N ALA A 34 -30.33 -8.15 -16.73
CA ALA A 34 -30.02 -8.63 -18.06
C ALA A 34 -29.90 -10.14 -17.95
N SER A 35 -31.03 -10.82 -18.24
CA SER A 35 -31.18 -12.27 -18.30
C SER A 35 -29.89 -12.93 -18.77
N ARG A 36 -29.22 -13.61 -17.84
CA ARG A 36 -28.09 -14.50 -18.11
C ARG A 36 -28.63 -15.54 -19.10
N LYS A 37 -28.26 -15.44 -20.37
CA LYS A 37 -28.57 -16.50 -21.33
C LYS A 37 -27.71 -17.68 -20.96
N ASP A 38 -28.30 -18.72 -20.41
CA ASP A 38 -27.57 -19.93 -20.05
C ASP A 38 -27.08 -20.66 -21.31
N ILE A 39 -25.88 -21.22 -21.24
CA ILE A 39 -25.37 -22.14 -22.25
C ILE A 39 -26.00 -23.50 -21.97
N GLU A 40 -26.55 -24.14 -22.99
CA GLU A 40 -27.20 -25.44 -22.85
C GLU A 40 -26.24 -26.45 -22.20
N GLY A 41 -26.65 -27.07 -21.10
CA GLY A 41 -25.88 -28.13 -20.44
C GLY A 41 -24.54 -27.71 -19.81
N VAL A 42 -24.22 -26.41 -19.76
CA VAL A 42 -22.99 -25.90 -19.14
C VAL A 42 -23.32 -24.79 -18.16
N SER A 43 -23.03 -25.02 -16.88
CA SER A 43 -23.06 -24.01 -15.82
C SER A 43 -21.65 -23.54 -15.48
N THR A 44 -21.54 -22.33 -14.95
CA THR A 44 -20.26 -21.79 -14.49
C THR A 44 -20.39 -21.23 -13.09
N HIS A 45 -19.48 -21.63 -12.22
CA HIS A 45 -19.42 -21.20 -10.82
C HIS A 45 -18.08 -20.53 -10.52
N ASN A 46 -18.05 -19.74 -9.44
CA ASN A 46 -16.82 -19.14 -8.90
C ASN A 46 -15.96 -18.37 -9.93
N ALA A 47 -16.59 -17.79 -10.96
CA ALA A 47 -15.86 -17.05 -11.97
C ALA A 47 -15.24 -15.78 -11.37
N THR A 48 -13.93 -15.64 -11.51
CA THR A 48 -13.18 -14.46 -11.09
C THR A 48 -12.17 -14.05 -12.15
N VAL A 49 -11.97 -12.74 -12.27
CA VAL A 49 -10.94 -12.14 -13.11
C VAL A 49 -10.21 -11.11 -12.27
N LYS A 50 -8.92 -11.33 -12.02
CA LYS A 50 -8.09 -10.49 -11.16
C LYS A 50 -6.86 -10.01 -11.91
N ARG A 51 -6.41 -8.81 -11.57
CA ARG A 51 -5.13 -8.28 -12.03
C ARG A 51 -4.07 -8.56 -10.96
N ASP A 52 -2.98 -9.20 -11.35
CA ASP A 52 -1.79 -9.35 -10.54
C ASP A 52 -0.58 -8.78 -11.30
N GLY A 53 -0.15 -7.58 -10.88
CA GLY A 53 0.88 -6.81 -11.58
C GLY A 53 0.54 -6.53 -13.05
N SER A 54 1.34 -7.09 -13.96
CA SER A 54 1.19 -6.98 -15.40
C SER A 54 0.31 -8.07 -16.04
N ASN A 55 -0.18 -9.03 -15.25
CA ASN A 55 -0.94 -10.16 -15.74
C ASN A 55 -2.39 -10.12 -15.25
N VAL A 56 -3.27 -10.73 -16.03
CA VAL A 56 -4.66 -11.00 -15.70
C VAL A 56 -4.80 -12.49 -15.48
N LEU A 57 -5.36 -12.85 -14.34
CA LEU A 57 -5.69 -14.21 -13.95
C LEU A 57 -7.20 -14.42 -14.08
N ILE A 58 -7.59 -15.49 -14.76
CA ILE A 58 -8.98 -15.90 -14.95
C ILE A 58 -9.13 -17.28 -14.31
N GLU A 59 -10.08 -17.40 -13.38
CA GLU A 59 -10.40 -18.65 -12.70
C GLU A 59 -11.91 -18.85 -12.73
N MET A 60 -12.37 -20.07 -13.01
CA MET A 60 -13.78 -20.44 -12.91
C MET A 60 -13.95 -21.95 -12.86
N ASP A 61 -15.08 -22.42 -12.35
CA ASP A 61 -15.45 -23.83 -12.37
C ASP A 61 -16.51 -24.05 -13.46
N LEU A 62 -16.19 -24.88 -14.45
CA LEU A 62 -17.11 -25.28 -15.51
C LEU A 62 -17.81 -26.57 -15.11
N ASP A 63 -19.11 -26.49 -14.82
CA ASP A 63 -19.94 -27.65 -14.55
C ASP A 63 -20.56 -28.16 -15.84
N LEU A 64 -20.15 -29.38 -16.20
CA LEU A 64 -20.49 -30.10 -17.42
C LEU A 64 -21.41 -31.29 -17.14
N SER A 65 -21.94 -31.44 -15.91
CA SER A 65 -22.79 -32.56 -15.49
C SER A 65 -24.02 -32.76 -16.40
N SER A 66 -24.55 -31.66 -16.93
CA SER A 66 -25.72 -31.64 -17.83
C SER A 66 -25.34 -31.66 -19.32
N LEU A 67 -24.05 -31.64 -19.66
CA LEU A 67 -23.57 -31.58 -21.03
C LEU A 67 -23.60 -32.95 -21.69
N LYS A 68 -24.42 -33.10 -22.73
CA LYS A 68 -24.51 -34.33 -23.53
C LYS A 68 -23.77 -34.15 -24.85
N VAL A 69 -22.69 -34.91 -25.04
CA VAL A 69 -21.92 -34.92 -26.30
C VAL A 69 -21.98 -36.32 -26.93
N LYS A 70 -22.47 -36.42 -28.16
CA LYS A 70 -22.51 -37.71 -28.87
C LYS A 70 -21.11 -38.15 -29.27
N SER A 71 -20.91 -39.46 -29.47
CA SER A 71 -19.61 -40.06 -29.83
C SER A 71 -18.91 -39.39 -31.03
N THR A 72 -19.67 -38.89 -32.01
CA THR A 72 -19.20 -38.27 -33.25
C THR A 72 -19.11 -36.73 -33.20
N GLU A 73 -19.50 -36.12 -32.09
CA GLU A 73 -19.59 -34.67 -31.92
C GLU A 73 -18.51 -34.17 -30.95
N ALA A 74 -18.24 -32.87 -30.96
CA ALA A 74 -17.42 -32.18 -29.98
C ALA A 74 -18.02 -30.81 -29.66
N VAL A 75 -17.84 -30.36 -28.43
CA VAL A 75 -18.27 -29.04 -27.96
C VAL A 75 -17.03 -28.27 -27.53
N LEU A 76 -16.87 -27.06 -28.04
CA LEU A 76 -15.76 -26.17 -27.67
C LEU A 76 -16.31 -25.04 -26.82
N LEU A 77 -15.79 -24.92 -25.60
CA LEU A 77 -16.10 -23.85 -24.67
C LEU A 77 -14.93 -22.86 -24.67
N THR A 78 -15.17 -21.65 -25.16
CA THR A 78 -14.12 -20.64 -25.35
C THR A 78 -14.46 -19.41 -24.51
N PRO A 79 -13.64 -19.05 -23.52
CA PRO A 79 -13.83 -17.83 -22.77
C PRO A 79 -13.24 -16.63 -23.53
N TYR A 80 -13.85 -15.46 -23.35
CA TYR A 80 -13.45 -14.22 -23.98
C TYR A 80 -13.47 -13.08 -22.96
N LEU A 81 -12.46 -12.22 -23.01
CA LEU A 81 -12.55 -10.87 -22.46
C LEU A 81 -12.98 -9.93 -23.57
N VAL A 82 -14.02 -9.14 -23.34
CA VAL A 82 -14.59 -8.24 -24.36
C VAL A 82 -14.78 -6.85 -23.78
N ASN A 83 -14.37 -5.82 -24.52
CA ASN A 83 -14.71 -4.42 -24.22
C ASN A 83 -14.91 -3.65 -25.53
N GLY A 84 -16.15 -3.27 -25.85
CA GLY A 84 -16.46 -2.61 -27.11
C GLY A 84 -16.07 -3.45 -28.32
N GLU A 85 -15.17 -2.93 -29.16
CA GLU A 85 -14.65 -3.60 -30.37
C GLU A 85 -13.47 -4.53 -30.06
N ASP A 86 -12.80 -4.35 -28.93
CA ASP A 86 -11.67 -5.18 -28.52
C ASP A 86 -12.15 -6.48 -27.87
N SER A 87 -11.53 -7.59 -28.28
CA SER A 87 -11.75 -8.89 -27.65
C SER A 87 -10.46 -9.70 -27.59
N LEU A 88 -10.34 -10.50 -26.54
CA LEU A 88 -9.26 -11.48 -26.38
C LEU A 88 -9.87 -12.87 -26.21
N VAL A 89 -9.46 -13.78 -27.09
CA VAL A 89 -9.75 -15.21 -26.99
C VAL A 89 -8.84 -15.84 -25.95
N LEU A 90 -9.42 -16.53 -24.96
CA LEU A 90 -8.69 -17.30 -23.97
C LEU A 90 -8.60 -18.78 -24.38
N PRO A 91 -7.66 -19.55 -23.82
CA PRO A 91 -7.55 -20.99 -24.09
C PRO A 91 -8.88 -21.70 -23.93
N SER A 92 -9.25 -22.54 -24.89
CA SER A 92 -10.56 -23.20 -24.93
C SER A 92 -10.53 -24.54 -24.21
N VAL A 93 -11.71 -24.99 -23.76
CA VAL A 93 -11.94 -26.34 -23.24
C VAL A 93 -12.76 -27.12 -24.27
N GLY A 94 -12.17 -28.17 -24.84
CA GLY A 94 -12.81 -29.03 -25.81
C GLY A 94 -13.35 -30.31 -25.17
N VAL A 95 -14.66 -30.55 -25.28
CA VAL A 95 -15.33 -31.76 -24.81
C VAL A 95 -15.66 -32.63 -26.01
N TYR A 96 -15.00 -33.77 -26.14
CA TYR A 96 -15.08 -34.65 -27.32
C TYR A 96 -15.85 -35.93 -27.04
N GLY A 97 -16.75 -36.28 -27.96
CA GLY A 97 -17.23 -37.65 -28.07
C GLY A 97 -16.09 -38.62 -28.39
N ARG A 98 -16.25 -39.89 -28.01
CA ARG A 98 -15.19 -40.91 -28.15
C ARG A 98 -14.61 -41.04 -29.56
N GLN A 99 -15.44 -41.15 -30.59
CA GLN A 99 -14.95 -41.25 -31.97
C GLN A 99 -14.32 -39.94 -32.45
N ARG A 100 -14.90 -38.79 -32.05
CA ARG A 100 -14.39 -37.47 -32.41
C ARG A 100 -13.03 -37.17 -31.78
N TYR A 101 -12.81 -37.62 -30.54
CA TYR A 101 -11.52 -37.55 -29.86
C TYR A 101 -10.43 -38.28 -30.66
N TYR A 102 -10.65 -39.56 -31.00
CA TYR A 102 -9.67 -40.32 -31.80
C TYR A 102 -9.45 -39.76 -33.21
N TYR A 103 -10.45 -39.11 -33.79
CA TYR A 103 -10.30 -38.44 -35.07
C TYR A 103 -9.28 -37.29 -34.99
N TYR A 104 -9.38 -36.43 -33.98
CA TYR A 104 -8.44 -35.31 -33.81
C TYR A 104 -7.08 -35.75 -33.28
N LEU A 105 -7.04 -36.82 -32.47
CA LEU A 105 -5.78 -37.44 -32.04
C LEU A 105 -4.95 -37.93 -33.24
N ARG A 106 -5.60 -38.52 -34.26
CA ARG A 106 -4.91 -38.95 -35.50
C ARG A 106 -4.48 -37.79 -36.39
N LYS A 107 -5.08 -36.60 -36.22
CA LYS A 107 -4.72 -35.38 -36.93
C LYS A 107 -3.59 -34.61 -36.26
N ASP A 108 -3.14 -35.06 -35.07
CA ASP A 108 -2.09 -34.43 -34.27
C ASP A 108 -2.40 -32.97 -33.87
N LYS A 109 -3.68 -32.60 -33.86
CA LYS A 109 -4.13 -31.25 -33.51
C LYS A 109 -5.60 -31.25 -33.11
N MET A 110 -5.91 -30.67 -31.95
CA MET A 110 -7.29 -30.46 -31.48
C MET A 110 -7.95 -29.25 -32.17
N ILE A 111 -9.25 -29.02 -31.93
CA ILE A 111 -10.05 -28.04 -32.68
C ILE A 111 -9.48 -26.62 -32.59
N SER A 112 -9.14 -26.15 -31.40
CA SER A 112 -8.60 -24.81 -31.12
C SER A 112 -7.07 -24.75 -31.09
N GLY A 113 -6.39 -25.89 -31.17
CA GLY A 113 -4.92 -25.99 -31.24
C GLY A 113 -4.27 -26.54 -29.97
N GLU A 114 -3.00 -26.16 -29.76
CA GLU A 114 -2.11 -26.73 -28.73
C GLU A 114 -2.50 -26.31 -27.31
N ASP A 115 -2.98 -25.07 -27.13
CA ASP A 115 -3.37 -24.53 -25.81
C ASP A 115 -4.74 -25.03 -25.33
N GLU A 116 -5.37 -25.97 -26.05
CA GLU A 116 -6.69 -26.49 -25.72
C GLU A 116 -6.65 -27.49 -24.56
N THR A 117 -7.51 -27.28 -23.56
CA THR A 117 -7.77 -28.31 -22.55
C THR A 117 -8.75 -29.33 -23.11
N THR A 118 -8.30 -30.57 -23.29
CA THR A 118 -9.10 -31.63 -23.93
C THR A 118 -9.71 -32.58 -22.90
N ILE A 119 -11.02 -32.82 -23.03
CA ILE A 119 -11.80 -33.71 -22.17
C ILE A 119 -12.61 -34.67 -23.05
N THR A 120 -12.68 -35.93 -22.66
CA THR A 120 -13.53 -36.92 -23.33
C THR A 120 -14.88 -37.04 -22.62
N SER A 121 -15.98 -36.95 -23.35
CA SER A 121 -17.34 -37.12 -22.83
C SER A 121 -17.50 -38.47 -22.11
N GLY A 122 -18.00 -38.44 -20.88
CA GLY A 122 -18.13 -39.62 -20.01
C GLY A 122 -16.93 -39.88 -19.08
N SER A 123 -15.95 -38.98 -19.03
CA SER A 123 -14.98 -38.94 -17.93
C SER A 123 -15.69 -38.57 -16.61
N ASN A 124 -15.25 -39.15 -15.49
CA ASN A 124 -15.83 -38.92 -14.15
C ASN A 124 -15.71 -37.48 -13.61
N ALA A 125 -15.11 -36.55 -14.36
CA ALA A 125 -14.98 -35.16 -13.97
C ALA A 125 -16.16 -34.35 -14.50
N GLU A 126 -17.19 -34.21 -13.67
CA GLU A 126 -18.40 -33.41 -13.98
C GLU A 126 -18.13 -31.91 -13.84
N VAL A 127 -17.24 -31.50 -12.93
CA VAL A 127 -16.84 -30.11 -12.72
C VAL A 127 -15.36 -29.95 -13.02
N ILE A 128 -15.03 -29.00 -13.88
CA ILE A 128 -13.68 -28.77 -14.39
C ILE A 128 -13.19 -27.40 -13.93
N PRO A 129 -12.10 -27.33 -13.13
CA PRO A 129 -11.47 -26.07 -12.82
C PRO A 129 -10.78 -25.52 -14.08
N TYR A 130 -11.09 -24.27 -14.41
CA TYR A 130 -10.47 -23.54 -15.50
C TYR A 130 -9.55 -22.45 -14.93
N HIS A 131 -8.35 -22.37 -15.50
CA HIS A 131 -7.37 -21.36 -15.18
C HIS A 131 -6.70 -20.85 -16.46
N ALA A 132 -6.63 -19.53 -16.62
CA ALA A 132 -5.87 -18.89 -17.68
C ALA A 132 -5.14 -17.63 -17.20
N THR A 133 -3.99 -17.35 -17.80
CA THR A 133 -3.20 -16.15 -17.53
C THR A 133 -2.86 -15.45 -18.83
N THR A 134 -3.02 -14.13 -18.87
CA THR A 134 -2.71 -13.31 -20.04
C THR A 134 -2.12 -11.95 -19.63
N PRO A 135 -1.22 -11.34 -20.41
CA PRO A 135 -0.76 -9.98 -20.15
C PRO A 135 -1.92 -8.98 -20.18
N TYR A 136 -1.93 -8.06 -19.22
CA TYR A 136 -2.90 -6.97 -19.15
C TYR A 136 -2.73 -5.99 -20.31
N LYS A 137 -3.85 -5.55 -20.89
CA LYS A 137 -3.92 -4.47 -21.88
C LYS A 137 -4.92 -3.43 -21.40
N ASP A 138 -4.71 -2.16 -21.74
CA ASP A 138 -5.51 -1.04 -21.20
C ASP A 138 -7.01 -1.18 -21.52
N TRP A 139 -7.36 -1.67 -22.71
CA TRP A 139 -8.76 -1.91 -23.11
C TRP A 139 -9.46 -2.96 -22.22
N MET A 140 -8.72 -3.79 -21.48
CA MET A 140 -9.31 -4.77 -20.56
C MET A 140 -9.90 -4.14 -19.29
N ASN A 141 -9.56 -2.88 -18.97
CA ASN A 141 -10.22 -2.16 -17.88
C ASN A 141 -11.73 -2.10 -18.16
N ASN A 142 -12.56 -2.44 -17.18
CA ASN A 142 -14.01 -2.42 -17.33
C ASN A 142 -14.55 -3.38 -18.40
N SER A 143 -13.79 -4.41 -18.76
CA SER A 143 -14.24 -5.45 -19.70
C SER A 143 -15.25 -6.40 -19.06
N ARG A 144 -15.86 -7.27 -19.87
CA ARG A 144 -16.72 -8.37 -19.45
C ARG A 144 -16.08 -9.72 -19.77
N LEU A 145 -16.39 -10.72 -18.95
CA LEU A 145 -16.03 -12.12 -19.22
C LEU A 145 -17.23 -12.83 -19.83
N VAL A 146 -17.06 -13.38 -21.04
CA VAL A 146 -18.09 -14.08 -21.79
C VAL A 146 -17.61 -15.50 -22.08
N LEU A 147 -18.49 -16.49 -21.93
CA LEU A 147 -18.24 -17.86 -22.37
C LEU A 147 -19.00 -18.11 -23.67
N GLY A 148 -18.29 -18.52 -24.72
CA GLY A 148 -18.88 -18.97 -25.97
C GLY A 148 -18.88 -20.49 -26.05
N ARG A 149 -19.91 -21.04 -26.69
CA ARG A 149 -20.03 -22.46 -27.04
C ARG A 149 -20.09 -22.60 -28.55
N GLY A 150 -19.24 -23.46 -29.10
CA GLY A 150 -19.30 -23.91 -30.49
C GLY A 150 -19.48 -25.42 -30.57
N ASP A 151 -20.51 -25.87 -31.27
CA ASP A 151 -20.74 -27.30 -31.52
C ASP A 151 -20.09 -27.73 -32.84
N TYR A 152 -19.44 -28.90 -32.84
CA TYR A 152 -18.71 -29.43 -33.99
C TYR A 152 -19.17 -30.85 -34.33
N SER A 153 -19.52 -31.06 -35.59
CA SER A 153 -19.97 -32.36 -36.11
C SER A 153 -19.15 -32.79 -37.34
N CYS A 154 -19.61 -33.81 -38.07
CA CYS A 154 -18.87 -34.58 -39.09
C CYS A 154 -17.91 -33.75 -39.96
N CYS A 155 -18.35 -32.60 -40.49
CA CYS A 155 -17.58 -31.85 -41.48
C CYS A 155 -17.25 -30.40 -41.13
N GLU A 156 -17.95 -29.74 -40.20
CA GLU A 156 -17.76 -28.30 -39.90
C GLU A 156 -18.33 -27.93 -38.52
N LYS A 157 -18.10 -26.68 -38.12
CA LYS A 157 -18.80 -26.06 -36.99
C LYS A 157 -20.30 -26.00 -37.31
N HIS A 158 -21.14 -26.47 -36.39
CA HIS A 158 -22.59 -26.40 -36.58
C HIS A 158 -23.10 -24.98 -36.32
N SER A 159 -24.09 -24.55 -37.09
CA SER A 159 -24.73 -23.24 -36.93
C SER A 159 -25.54 -23.22 -35.63
N GLY A 160 -25.11 -22.42 -34.65
CA GLY A 160 -25.83 -22.32 -33.37
C GLY A 160 -24.97 -21.85 -32.21
N ASP A 161 -24.04 -20.93 -32.44
CA ASP A 161 -23.15 -20.44 -31.38
C ASP A 161 -23.96 -19.82 -30.24
N GLN A 162 -23.82 -20.41 -29.05
CA GLN A 162 -24.39 -19.89 -27.83
C GLN A 162 -23.31 -19.08 -27.10
N SER A 163 -23.72 -18.02 -26.40
CA SER A 163 -22.83 -17.24 -25.56
C SER A 163 -23.54 -16.80 -24.29
N SER A 164 -22.82 -16.86 -23.18
CA SER A 164 -23.29 -16.38 -21.89
C SER A 164 -22.30 -15.40 -21.28
N GLU A 165 -22.81 -14.28 -20.76
CA GLU A 165 -22.01 -13.33 -20.01
C GLU A 165 -21.85 -13.85 -18.57
N LEU A 166 -20.61 -14.13 -18.16
CA LEU A 166 -20.29 -14.68 -16.86
C LEU A 166 -20.14 -13.59 -15.81
N LEU A 167 -19.43 -12.51 -16.18
CA LEU A 167 -19.19 -11.32 -15.36
C LEU A 167 -19.34 -10.10 -16.25
N SER A 168 -20.27 -9.21 -15.89
CA SER A 168 -20.58 -8.00 -16.67
C SER A 168 -19.51 -6.91 -16.57
N ARG A 169 -18.69 -6.96 -15.53
CA ARG A 169 -17.66 -5.95 -15.26
C ARG A 169 -16.49 -6.54 -14.48
N VAL A 170 -15.29 -6.50 -15.05
CA VAL A 170 -14.05 -7.00 -14.44
C VAL A 170 -12.90 -6.00 -14.58
N LEU A 171 -11.86 -6.18 -13.77
CA LEU A 171 -10.61 -5.40 -13.79
C LEU A 171 -10.80 -3.89 -13.62
N TRP A 172 -11.97 -3.45 -13.14
CA TRP A 172 -12.31 -2.04 -13.06
C TRP A 172 -11.44 -1.34 -12.02
N VAL A 173 -10.69 -0.35 -12.48
CA VAL A 173 -9.99 0.62 -11.65
C VAL A 173 -10.63 1.98 -11.89
N PRO A 174 -10.98 2.75 -10.84
CA PRO A 174 -11.51 4.09 -11.03
C PRO A 174 -10.45 4.99 -11.68
N ASP A 175 -10.86 5.76 -12.70
CA ASP A 175 -9.97 6.65 -13.46
C ASP A 175 -9.31 7.72 -12.57
N VAL A 176 -9.98 8.09 -11.47
CA VAL A 176 -9.47 9.04 -10.47
C VAL A 176 -9.26 8.31 -9.15
N PRO A 177 -8.00 8.18 -8.68
CA PRO A 177 -7.74 7.58 -7.38
C PRO A 177 -8.34 8.46 -6.27
N ARG A 178 -9.01 7.83 -5.30
CA ARG A 178 -9.45 8.53 -4.10
C ARG A 178 -8.24 8.72 -3.18
N LEU A 179 -7.81 9.96 -3.01
CA LEU A 179 -6.78 10.31 -2.04
C LEU A 179 -7.36 10.19 -0.63
N ILE A 180 -6.87 9.22 0.13
CA ILE A 180 -7.21 9.08 1.56
C ILE A 180 -6.15 9.83 2.35
N TYR A 181 -6.48 11.05 2.79
CA TYR A 181 -5.62 11.81 3.69
C TYR A 181 -5.81 11.33 5.12
N VAL A 182 -4.76 10.78 5.73
CA VAL A 182 -4.72 10.49 7.17
C VAL A 182 -4.02 11.65 7.85
N SER A 183 -4.78 12.45 8.60
CA SER A 183 -4.16 13.45 9.47
C SER A 183 -3.47 12.73 10.64
N PRO A 184 -2.17 12.93 10.88
CA PRO A 184 -1.53 12.40 12.07
C PRO A 184 -2.22 12.99 13.32
N LYS A 185 -2.37 12.18 14.37
CA LYS A 185 -2.89 12.66 15.65
C LYS A 185 -1.92 13.72 16.17
N GLY A 186 -2.38 14.98 16.21
CA GLY A 186 -1.56 16.10 16.68
C GLY A 186 -1.03 15.81 18.09
N GLU A 187 0.29 15.83 18.22
CA GLU A 187 0.97 15.73 19.51
C GLU A 187 0.61 16.98 20.32
N LYS A 188 -0.07 16.81 21.47
CA LYS A 188 -0.70 17.93 22.19
C LYS A 188 0.29 18.95 22.74
N THR A 189 1.57 18.62 22.85
CA THR A 189 2.61 19.55 23.32
C THR A 189 3.97 19.11 22.80
N LYS A 190 4.63 19.97 22.03
CA LYS A 190 5.96 19.74 21.48
C LYS A 190 7.02 20.06 22.54
N THR A 191 7.71 19.05 23.08
CA THR A 191 8.82 19.27 24.02
C THR A 191 10.11 19.61 23.26
N ARG A 192 10.89 20.57 23.78
CA ARG A 192 12.20 20.96 23.25
C ARG A 192 13.19 21.11 24.40
N SER A 193 14.45 20.78 24.14
CA SER A 193 15.56 20.91 25.09
C SER A 193 16.56 21.94 24.56
N LEU A 194 16.98 22.86 25.41
CA LEU A 194 18.05 23.82 25.14
C LEU A 194 19.17 23.59 26.16
N SER A 195 20.42 23.60 25.70
CA SER A 195 21.60 23.38 26.54
C SER A 195 22.62 24.48 26.30
N GLY A 196 23.37 24.85 27.34
CA GLY A 196 24.44 25.83 27.28
C GLY A 196 25.49 25.55 28.36
N THR A 197 26.69 26.10 28.17
CA THR A 197 27.82 25.93 29.09
C THR A 197 28.34 27.30 29.51
N ALA A 198 28.70 27.42 30.79
CA ALA A 198 29.34 28.60 31.36
C ALA A 198 30.45 28.18 32.31
N TYR A 199 31.54 28.96 32.35
CA TYR A 199 32.73 28.69 33.14
C TYR A 199 32.83 29.69 34.28
N ILE A 200 32.23 29.38 35.43
CA ILE A 200 32.24 30.29 36.58
C ILE A 200 33.52 30.08 37.38
N ASP A 201 34.31 31.15 37.53
CA ASP A 201 35.52 31.18 38.33
C ASP A 201 35.19 31.42 39.81
N PHE A 202 35.85 30.68 40.68
CA PHE A 202 35.74 30.82 42.12
C PHE A 202 37.12 31.06 42.72
N PRO A 203 37.27 31.98 43.70
CA PRO A 203 38.49 32.05 44.47
C PRO A 203 38.80 30.70 45.15
N VAL A 204 40.08 30.46 45.44
CA VAL A 204 40.56 29.20 46.04
C VAL A 204 39.75 28.88 47.30
N ASP A 205 39.23 27.66 47.37
CA ASP A 205 38.42 27.14 48.48
C ASP A 205 37.19 28.00 48.84
N LYS A 206 36.64 28.73 47.86
CA LYS A 206 35.36 29.45 47.98
C LYS A 206 34.28 28.85 47.10
N THR A 207 33.04 28.98 47.56
CA THR A 207 31.83 28.48 46.90
C THR A 207 30.83 29.57 46.53
N GLY A 208 31.01 30.79 47.06
CA GLY A 208 30.18 31.95 46.75
C GLY A 208 30.40 32.46 45.32
N ILE A 209 29.37 33.07 44.73
CA ILE A 209 29.46 33.73 43.43
C ILE A 209 30.02 35.15 43.62
N TYR A 210 31.08 35.46 42.88
CA TYR A 210 31.69 36.78 42.83
C TYR A 210 31.61 37.30 41.39
N PRO A 211 30.60 38.12 41.03
CA PRO A 211 30.38 38.53 39.64
C PRO A 211 31.58 39.24 39.01
N GLU A 212 32.27 40.07 39.78
CA GLU A 212 33.44 40.84 39.32
C GLU A 212 34.76 40.05 39.38
N TYR A 213 34.72 38.78 39.78
CA TYR A 213 35.91 37.94 39.81
C TYR A 213 36.19 37.39 38.40
N HIS A 214 37.33 37.80 37.81
CA HIS A 214 37.71 37.46 36.44
C HIS A 214 36.61 37.75 35.42
N ASN A 215 36.20 36.75 34.64
CA ASN A 215 35.22 36.90 33.56
C ASN A 215 33.80 36.48 33.97
N ASN A 216 33.52 36.38 35.27
CA ASN A 216 32.23 35.88 35.77
C ASN A 216 31.03 36.69 35.30
N VAL A 217 31.16 38.00 35.07
CA VAL A 217 30.07 38.82 34.50
C VAL A 217 29.61 38.24 33.16
N ALA A 218 30.55 37.90 32.27
CA ALA A 218 30.23 37.35 30.95
C ALA A 218 29.67 35.94 31.05
N GLU A 219 30.26 35.09 31.91
CA GLU A 219 29.86 33.68 32.05
C GLU A 219 28.49 33.51 32.73
N LEU A 220 28.19 34.32 33.75
CA LEU A 220 26.83 34.44 34.30
C LEU A 220 25.85 34.98 33.26
N GLY A 221 26.32 35.89 32.38
CA GLY A 221 25.56 36.37 31.22
C GLY A 221 25.15 35.25 30.27
N LYS A 222 26.01 34.25 30.02
CA LYS A 222 25.67 33.08 29.19
C LYS A 222 24.52 32.27 29.78
N ILE A 223 24.55 32.01 31.09
CA ILE A 223 23.47 31.31 31.80
C ILE A 223 22.14 32.08 31.63
N ARG A 224 22.17 33.40 31.88
CA ARG A 224 20.99 34.26 31.73
C ARG A 224 20.44 34.25 30.31
N SER A 225 21.30 34.47 29.31
CA SER A 225 20.89 34.52 27.90
C SER A 225 20.20 33.23 27.44
N THR A 226 20.66 32.07 27.92
CA THR A 226 20.05 30.76 27.63
C THR A 226 18.64 30.68 28.19
N ILE A 227 18.44 31.09 29.45
CA ILE A 227 17.13 31.08 30.12
C ILE A 227 16.19 32.14 29.50
N ASP A 228 16.69 33.33 29.23
CA ASP A 228 15.91 34.44 28.68
C ASP A 228 15.43 34.14 27.24
N SER A 229 16.20 33.36 26.47
CA SER A 229 15.82 32.94 25.11
C SER A 229 14.54 32.11 25.05
N VAL A 230 14.22 31.39 26.13
CA VAL A 230 13.00 30.58 26.23
C VAL A 230 11.92 31.22 27.09
N ARG A 231 12.31 32.05 28.07
CA ARG A 231 11.35 32.68 29.00
C ARG A 231 10.62 33.88 28.39
N ASN A 232 11.24 34.59 27.45
CA ASN A 232 10.62 35.76 26.82
C ASN A 232 9.57 35.40 25.75
N ASP A 233 9.45 34.13 25.39
CA ASP A 233 8.45 33.63 24.44
C ASP A 233 7.17 33.21 25.19
N SER A 234 6.03 33.81 24.81
CA SER A 234 4.72 33.53 25.44
C SER A 234 4.21 32.11 25.20
N ASP A 235 4.72 31.44 24.17
CA ASP A 235 4.30 30.10 23.77
C ASP A 235 5.14 29.00 24.43
N ILE A 236 6.17 29.37 25.21
CA ILE A 236 7.11 28.45 25.84
C ILE A 236 6.92 28.46 27.37
N THR A 237 6.68 27.27 27.93
CA THR A 237 6.71 27.06 29.38
C THR A 237 7.95 26.26 29.75
N VAL A 238 8.83 26.86 30.55
CA VAL A 238 10.01 26.16 31.11
C VAL A 238 9.51 25.08 32.08
N ARG A 239 9.69 23.81 31.71
CA ARG A 239 9.26 22.65 32.52
C ARG A 239 10.31 22.22 33.53
N SER A 240 11.58 22.26 33.15
CA SER A 240 12.70 21.89 34.00
C SER A 240 13.98 22.58 33.53
N ILE A 241 14.86 22.86 34.49
CA ILE A 241 16.22 23.34 34.30
C ILE A 241 17.12 22.36 35.05
N HIS A 242 18.12 21.84 34.35
CA HIS A 242 19.11 20.94 34.95
C HIS A 242 20.48 21.61 34.93
N LEU A 243 21.06 21.80 36.11
CA LEU A 243 22.38 22.39 36.28
C LEU A 243 23.36 21.31 36.72
N LYS A 244 24.38 21.04 35.91
CA LYS A 244 25.47 20.13 36.27
C LYS A 244 26.76 20.92 36.44
N GLY A 245 27.36 20.86 37.63
CA GLY A 245 28.62 21.54 37.90
C GLY A 245 29.79 20.59 38.12
N PHE A 246 30.98 21.14 37.90
CA PHE A 246 32.26 20.45 37.99
C PHE A 246 33.27 21.29 38.78
N ALA A 247 34.32 20.65 39.28
CA ALA A 247 35.47 21.34 39.86
C ALA A 247 36.71 21.16 38.97
N SER A 248 37.69 22.05 39.18
CA SER A 248 39.01 21.91 38.58
C SER A 248 39.75 20.72 39.22
N PRO A 249 40.62 20.00 38.49
CA PRO A 249 41.30 18.78 38.96
C PRO A 249 42.44 19.06 39.96
N GLU A 250 42.29 20.07 40.80
CA GLU A 250 43.30 20.47 41.78
C GLU A 250 42.93 19.93 43.16
N GLY A 251 43.85 19.26 43.85
CA GLY A 251 43.59 18.71 45.19
C GLY A 251 43.01 17.28 45.15
N SER A 252 42.29 16.89 46.22
CA SER A 252 41.77 15.53 46.35
C SER A 252 40.39 15.38 45.69
N TYR A 253 40.11 14.18 45.16
CA TYR A 253 38.83 13.87 44.52
C TYR A 253 37.62 14.17 45.42
N ALA A 254 37.70 13.83 46.71
CA ALA A 254 36.64 14.09 47.69
C ALA A 254 36.40 15.59 47.87
N HIS A 255 37.47 16.38 47.97
CA HIS A 255 37.38 17.84 48.09
C HIS A 255 36.77 18.49 46.84
N ASN A 256 37.17 18.03 45.65
CA ASN A 256 36.61 18.51 44.38
C ASN A 256 35.14 18.15 44.22
N THR A 257 34.73 16.98 44.71
CA THR A 257 33.33 16.58 44.74
C THR A 257 32.50 17.54 45.60
N ASP A 258 32.99 17.89 46.80
CA ASP A 258 32.31 18.84 47.69
C ASP A 258 32.26 20.25 47.10
N LEU A 259 33.38 20.74 46.53
CA LEU A 259 33.41 22.05 45.87
C LEU A 259 32.43 22.11 44.69
N ALA A 260 32.41 21.09 43.83
CA ALA A 260 31.47 21.02 42.71
C ALA A 260 30.01 21.06 43.20
N ARG A 261 29.69 20.29 44.24
CA ARG A 261 28.35 20.25 44.85
C ARG A 261 27.91 21.60 45.40
N GLU A 262 28.75 22.24 46.24
CA GLU A 262 28.42 23.51 46.89
C GLU A 262 28.36 24.69 45.90
N ARG A 263 29.27 24.72 44.92
CA ARG A 263 29.26 25.73 43.85
C ARG A 263 28.02 25.61 42.97
N THR A 264 27.64 24.38 42.61
CA THR A 264 26.41 24.14 41.84
C THR A 264 25.16 24.55 42.63
N ALA A 265 25.12 24.25 43.94
CA ALA A 265 24.04 24.69 44.81
C ALA A 265 23.94 26.23 44.89
N THR A 266 25.08 26.91 44.90
CA THR A 266 25.14 28.38 44.89
C THR A 266 24.61 28.96 43.57
N ILE A 267 25.00 28.38 42.42
CA ILE A 267 24.47 28.77 41.10
C ILE A 267 22.97 28.49 41.01
N ARG A 268 22.51 27.35 41.53
CA ARG A 268 21.06 27.05 41.62
C ARG A 268 20.32 28.13 42.39
N LYS A 269 20.83 28.52 43.56
CA LYS A 269 20.23 29.59 44.37
C LYS A 269 20.18 30.91 43.59
N TYR A 270 21.28 31.29 42.94
CA TYR A 270 21.33 32.49 42.09
C TYR A 270 20.26 32.48 41.00
N VAL A 271 20.08 31.36 40.28
CA VAL A 271 19.07 31.23 39.23
C VAL A 271 17.65 31.27 39.82
N LEU A 272 17.40 30.61 40.95
CA LEU A 272 16.11 30.64 41.64
C LEU A 272 15.75 32.07 42.06
N ASP A 273 16.69 32.79 42.67
CA ASP A 273 16.46 34.14 43.20
C ASP A 273 16.27 35.16 42.06
N LEU A 274 17.04 35.05 40.98
CA LEU A 274 16.98 35.98 39.83
C LEU A 274 15.65 35.89 39.07
N TYR A 275 15.10 34.69 38.97
CA TYR A 275 13.99 34.37 38.09
C TYR A 275 12.70 33.99 38.83
N HIS A 276 12.77 33.89 40.17
CA HIS A 276 11.68 33.45 41.05
C HIS A 276 11.07 32.11 40.63
N PHE A 277 11.91 31.18 40.17
CA PHE A 277 11.44 29.84 39.81
C PHE A 277 11.05 29.04 41.07
N ALA A 278 10.07 28.15 40.93
CA ALA A 278 9.77 27.19 41.97
C ALA A 278 10.97 26.23 42.15
N PRO A 279 11.35 25.86 43.39
CA PRO A 279 12.53 25.03 43.64
C PRO A 279 12.56 23.72 42.83
N GLU A 280 11.41 23.11 42.57
CA GLU A 280 11.24 21.88 41.81
C GLU A 280 11.61 21.99 40.32
N ILE A 281 11.59 23.20 39.75
CA ILE A 281 11.93 23.41 38.33
C ILE A 281 13.45 23.28 38.14
N VAL A 282 14.26 23.70 39.12
CA VAL A 282 15.72 23.74 38.98
C VAL A 282 16.34 22.58 39.77
N THR A 283 16.82 21.57 39.04
CA THR A 283 17.52 20.41 39.58
C THR A 283 19.02 20.55 39.39
N THR A 284 19.80 19.89 40.25
CA THR A 284 21.27 19.96 40.20
C THR A 284 21.90 18.58 40.22
N ALA A 285 22.97 18.42 39.47
CA ALA A 285 23.92 17.31 39.56
C ALA A 285 25.34 17.88 39.73
N HIS A 286 26.25 17.06 40.23
CA HIS A 286 27.66 17.44 40.33
C HIS A 286 28.54 16.24 40.05
N GLU A 287 29.68 16.49 39.43
CA GLU A 287 30.77 15.55 39.26
C GLU A 287 32.07 16.26 39.63
N PRO A 288 33.08 15.58 40.18
CA PRO A 288 34.31 16.23 40.61
C PRO A 288 35.06 16.87 39.44
N GLU A 289 35.24 16.17 38.34
CA GLU A 289 36.04 16.64 37.20
C GLU A 289 35.31 16.37 35.88
N ASN A 290 35.39 17.30 34.92
CA ASN A 290 34.69 17.20 33.64
C ASN A 290 35.50 16.41 32.59
N TRP A 291 35.61 15.10 32.78
CA TRP A 291 36.34 14.23 31.85
C TRP A 291 35.71 14.18 30.46
N GLU A 292 34.38 14.19 30.36
CA GLU A 292 33.68 14.21 29.07
C GLU A 292 33.97 15.52 28.31
N GLY A 293 33.98 16.66 29.02
CA GLY A 293 34.33 17.95 28.45
C GLY A 293 35.77 17.99 27.93
N LEU A 294 36.72 17.32 28.60
CA LEU A 294 38.09 17.17 28.12
C LEU A 294 38.14 16.35 26.83
N ILE A 295 37.44 15.22 26.78
CA ILE A 295 37.39 14.35 25.60
C ILE A 295 36.83 15.12 24.40
N GLU A 296 35.75 15.88 24.60
CA GLU A 296 35.14 16.68 23.54
C GLU A 296 36.04 17.82 23.07
N TRP A 297 36.73 18.47 24.01
CA TRP A 297 37.72 19.48 23.67
C TRP A 297 38.86 18.89 22.84
N LEU A 298 39.40 17.72 23.19
CA LEU A 298 40.45 17.06 22.40
C LEU A 298 39.98 16.73 20.97
N ARG A 299 38.77 16.17 20.83
CA ARG A 299 38.19 15.86 19.51
C ARG A 299 38.03 17.09 18.62
N THR A 300 37.68 18.23 19.20
CA THR A 300 37.43 19.47 18.45
C THR A 300 38.69 20.29 18.21
N SER A 301 39.73 20.11 19.03
CA SER A 301 41.00 20.85 18.95
C SER A 301 41.93 20.37 17.84
N GLY A 302 41.63 19.24 17.18
CA GLY A 302 42.46 18.66 16.13
C GLY A 302 43.83 18.18 16.61
N LEU A 303 43.97 17.95 17.92
CA LEU A 303 45.13 17.33 18.59
C LEU A 303 44.96 15.81 18.65
#